data_AF-A0AAD4XTY9-F1
#
_entry.id   AF-A0AAD4XTY9-F1
#
_cell.length_a   1.000
_cell.length_b   1.000
_cell.length_c   1.000
_cell.angle_alpha   90.00
_cell.angle_beta   90.00
_cell.angle_gamma   90.00
#
_symmetry.space_group_name_H-M   'P 1'
#
loop_
_entity.id
_entity.type
_entity.pdbx_description
1 polymer ?
#
loop_
_entity_poly.entity_id
_entity_poly.type
_entity_poly.pdbx_seq_one_letter_code
_entity_poly.pdbx_strand_id
1 'polypeptide(L)'
;MQYGQKKIKFRRKADEVPGTVTGDIVFVETQKDHPKFKRKGDDLFVEHKLSLTEALCGFQFALTHLDGRHLLIMINPREVIKPDSFKAVYDEGMPIYGRSFMK
;
A
#
# COMPACT_ATOMS: atom_id res chain seq x y z
N MET A 1 -13.36 -5.92 -4.01
CA MET A 1 -13.06 -5.41 -5.37
C MET A 1 -11.58 -5.65 -5.61
N GLN A 2 -11.28 -6.52 -6.57
CA GLN A 2 -9.99 -7.21 -6.73
C GLN A 2 -9.04 -6.32 -7.53
N TYR A 3 -8.23 -5.51 -6.84
CA TYR A 3 -7.25 -4.65 -7.51
C TYR A 3 -6.17 -5.52 -8.16
N GLY A 4 -6.13 -5.51 -9.49
CA GLY A 4 -4.95 -5.79 -10.31
C GLY A 4 -4.10 -6.99 -9.92
N GLN A 5 -4.66 -8.20 -9.93
CA GLN A 5 -3.84 -9.42 -9.90
C GLN A 5 -2.99 -9.47 -11.18
N LYS A 6 -1.75 -8.98 -11.10
CA LYS A 6 -0.82 -9.01 -12.21
C LYS A 6 -0.51 -10.48 -12.52
N LYS A 7 -0.81 -10.88 -13.75
CA LYS A 7 -0.52 -12.22 -14.26
C LYS A 7 0.77 -12.19 -15.05
N ILE A 8 1.75 -12.99 -14.63
CA ILE A 8 3.02 -13.16 -15.34
C ILE A 8 3.00 -14.54 -15.99
N LYS A 9 3.05 -14.56 -17.32
CA LYS A 9 2.86 -15.78 -18.10
C LYS A 9 4.17 -16.24 -18.72
N PHE A 10 4.59 -17.46 -18.37
CA PHE A 10 5.71 -18.16 -18.96
C PHE A 10 5.16 -19.19 -19.94
N ARG A 11 5.39 -18.94 -21.24
CA ARG A 11 4.82 -19.75 -22.30
C ARG A 11 5.55 -21.10 -22.42
N ARG A 12 4.81 -22.20 -22.58
CA ARG A 12 5.35 -23.56 -22.80
C ARG A 12 6.34 -24.00 -21.73
N LYS A 13 6.02 -23.72 -20.47
CA LYS A 13 6.85 -24.04 -19.30
C LYS A 13 6.15 -24.92 -18.26
N ALA A 14 4.91 -25.33 -18.51
CA ALA A 14 4.22 -26.30 -17.66
C ALA A 14 4.77 -27.72 -17.89
N ASP A 15 4.09 -28.73 -17.37
CA ASP A 15 4.48 -30.13 -17.53
C ASP A 15 4.49 -30.56 -19.00
N GLU A 16 5.48 -31.36 -19.37
CA GLU A 16 5.71 -31.83 -20.74
C GLU A 16 5.45 -33.34 -20.85
N VAL A 17 4.73 -33.74 -21.91
CA VAL A 17 4.43 -35.14 -22.24
C VAL A 17 4.65 -35.37 -23.74
N PRO A 18 5.32 -36.46 -24.16
CA PRO A 18 5.56 -36.74 -25.58
C PRO A 18 4.27 -36.73 -26.41
N GLY A 19 4.32 -36.08 -27.58
CA GLY A 19 3.17 -35.99 -28.50
C GLY A 19 2.13 -34.93 -28.15
N THR A 20 2.36 -34.09 -27.12
CA THR A 20 1.46 -32.99 -26.76
C THR A 20 2.19 -31.65 -26.71
N VAL A 21 1.45 -30.54 -26.81
CA VAL A 21 2.02 -29.19 -26.68
C VAL A 21 2.07 -28.80 -25.22
N THR A 22 3.25 -28.41 -24.73
CA THR A 22 3.46 -27.96 -23.34
C THR A 22 2.60 -26.76 -23.00
N GLY A 23 1.94 -26.82 -21.85
CA GLY A 23 1.13 -25.72 -21.31
C GLY A 23 1.95 -24.54 -20.78
N ASP A 24 1.24 -23.54 -20.25
CA ASP A 24 1.85 -22.31 -19.75
C ASP A 24 1.83 -22.26 -18.22
N ILE A 25 2.89 -21.71 -17.61
CA ILE A 25 2.87 -21.35 -16.19
C ILE A 25 2.38 -19.91 -16.07
N VAL A 26 1.36 -19.68 -15.25
CA VAL A 26 0.82 -18.35 -14.97
C VAL A 26 1.00 -18.05 -13.49
N PHE A 27 1.91 -17.14 -13.17
CA PHE A 27 2.04 -16.60 -11.83
C PHE A 27 0.99 -15.50 -11.64
N VAL A 28 0.34 -15.53 -10.49
CA VAL A 28 -0.61 -14.49 -10.06
C VAL A 28 -0.02 -13.82 -8.84
N GLU A 29 0.25 -12.53 -8.95
CA GLU A 29 0.74 -11.75 -7.81
C GLU A 29 -0.36 -11.63 -6.76
N THR A 30 -0.03 -11.98 -5.53
CA THR A 30 -0.88 -11.82 -4.35
C THR A 30 -0.16 -10.93 -3.33
N GLN A 31 -0.86 -9.90 -2.88
CA GLN A 31 -0.34 -9.04 -1.83
C GLN A 31 -0.47 -9.76 -0.49
N LYS A 32 0.64 -9.88 0.23
CA LYS A 32 0.62 -10.33 1.62
C LYS A 32 0.13 -9.20 2.52
N ASP A 33 -0.58 -9.57 3.57
CA ASP A 33 -0.99 -8.61 4.59
C ASP A 33 0.23 -8.00 5.26
N HIS A 34 0.19 -6.68 5.45
CA HIS A 34 1.25 -5.94 6.14
C HIS A 34 0.72 -5.47 7.50
N PRO A 35 1.51 -5.59 8.59
CA PRO A 35 1.02 -5.32 9.95
C PRO A 35 0.56 -3.87 10.18
N LYS A 36 1.08 -2.92 9.40
CA LYS A 36 0.78 -1.47 9.56
C LYS A 36 0.04 -0.83 8.41
N PHE A 37 0.18 -1.37 7.19
CA PHE A 37 -0.23 -0.68 5.97
C PHE A 37 -1.28 -1.51 5.25
N LYS A 38 -2.36 -0.85 4.85
CA LYS A 38 -3.38 -1.44 3.98
C LYS A 38 -3.35 -0.71 2.65
N ARG A 39 -3.01 -1.42 1.58
CA ARG A 39 -3.01 -0.84 0.23
C ARG A 39 -4.42 -0.76 -0.31
N LYS A 40 -4.78 0.37 -0.92
CA LYS A 40 -6.01 0.53 -1.70
C LYS A 40 -5.68 1.31 -2.97
N GLY A 41 -5.61 0.60 -4.10
CA GLY A 41 -5.10 1.18 -5.34
C GLY A 41 -3.64 1.59 -5.20
N ASP A 42 -3.36 2.87 -5.44
CA ASP A 42 -2.03 3.44 -5.31
C ASP A 42 -1.78 4.10 -3.94
N ASP A 43 -2.78 4.09 -3.05
CA ASP A 43 -2.65 4.70 -1.72
C ASP A 43 -2.31 3.67 -0.63
N LEU A 44 -1.63 4.15 0.41
CA LEU A 44 -1.32 3.41 1.63
C LEU A 44 -2.11 3.98 2.81
N PHE A 45 -2.93 3.13 3.42
CA PHE A 45 -3.71 3.48 4.60
C PHE A 45 -3.04 2.97 5.86
N VAL A 46 -3.02 3.79 6.90
CA VAL A 46 -2.57 3.46 8.25
C VAL A 46 -3.65 3.88 9.23
N GLU A 47 -4.01 2.98 10.13
CA GLU A 47 -4.86 3.32 11.27
C GLU A 47 -3.97 3.76 12.43
N HIS A 48 -4.20 4.98 12.92
CA HIS A 48 -3.49 5.52 14.07
C HIS A 48 -4.50 5.86 15.17
N LYS A 49 -4.37 5.20 16.32
CA LYS A 49 -5.25 5.42 17.47
C LYS A 49 -4.76 6.63 18.24
N LEU A 50 -5.67 7.55 18.52
CA LEU A 50 -5.41 8.79 19.23
C LEU A 50 -6.15 8.83 20.56
N SER A 51 -5.53 9.48 21.53
CA SER A 51 -6.24 9.93 22.72
C SER A 51 -7.13 11.14 22.39
N LEU A 52 -8.15 11.36 23.22
CA LEU A 52 -9.01 12.55 23.09
C LEU A 52 -8.19 13.84 23.18
N THR A 53 -7.19 13.87 24.06
CA THR A 53 -6.29 15.02 24.23
C THR A 53 -5.48 15.30 22.96
N GLU A 54 -4.95 14.28 22.29
CA GLU A 54 -4.21 14.45 21.02
C GLU A 54 -5.13 14.90 19.88
N ALA A 55 -6.36 14.37 19.83
CA ALA A 55 -7.34 14.74 18.82
C ALA A 55 -7.81 16.21 18.94
N LEU A 56 -7.81 16.76 20.16
CA LEU A 56 -8.26 18.14 20.45
C LEU A 56 -7.11 19.16 20.52
N CYS A 57 -5.94 18.76 21.04
CA CYS A 57 -4.81 19.64 21.30
C CYS A 57 -3.66 19.48 20.31
N GLY A 58 -3.83 18.64 19.28
CA GLY A 58 -2.80 18.33 18.31
C GLY A 58 -1.78 17.31 18.84
N PHE A 59 -1.04 16.72 17.92
CA PHE A 59 -0.01 15.73 18.21
C PHE A 59 1.00 15.66 17.07
N GLN A 60 2.13 15.02 17.35
CA GLN A 60 3.12 14.67 16.36
C GLN A 60 3.60 13.24 16.59
N PHE A 61 3.82 12.50 15.51
CA PHE A 61 4.41 11.18 15.60
C PHE A 61 5.25 10.88 14.35
N ALA A 62 6.25 10.02 14.53
CA ALA A 62 7.06 9.52 13.43
C ALA A 62 6.48 8.20 12.93
N LEU A 63 6.11 8.16 11.65
CA LEU A 63 5.70 6.95 10.94
C LEU A 63 6.86 6.42 10.11
N THR A 64 7.30 5.19 10.36
CA THR A 64 8.24 4.50 9.46
C THR A 64 7.49 4.02 8.22
N HIS A 65 7.88 4.53 7.05
CA HIS A 65 7.30 4.15 5.75
C HIS A 65 7.88 2.81 5.25
N LEU A 66 7.33 2.28 4.15
CA LEU A 66 7.78 1.04 3.52
C LEU A 66 9.22 1.13 2.95
N ASP A 67 9.68 2.33 2.59
CA ASP A 67 11.03 2.58 2.11
C ASP A 67 12.06 2.81 3.25
N GLY A 68 11.62 2.72 4.50
CA GLY A 68 12.46 2.90 5.69
C GLY A 68 12.62 4.35 6.15
N ARG A 69 12.12 5.35 5.42
CA ARG A 69 12.13 6.75 5.89
C ARG A 69 11.19 6.94 7.06
N HIS A 70 11.46 7.96 7.87
CA HIS A 70 10.56 8.44 8.91
C HIS A 70 9.80 9.66 8.42
N LEU A 71 8.48 9.54 8.33
CA LEU A 71 7.57 10.64 8.05
C LEU A 71 7.11 11.25 9.36
N LEU A 72 7.41 12.53 9.59
CA LEU A 72 6.89 13.25 10.74
C LEU A 72 5.50 13.79 10.40
N ILE A 73 4.46 13.19 10.98
CA ILE A 73 3.08 13.64 10.82
C ILE A 73 2.75 14.55 12.00
N MET A 74 2.37 15.79 11.70
CA MET A 74 2.03 16.81 12.68
C MET A 74 0.62 17.33 12.47
N ILE A 75 -0.13 17.41 13.56
CA ILE A 75 -1.46 18.02 13.62
C ILE A 75 -1.37 19.24 14.52
N ASN A 76 -1.80 20.39 13.98
CA ASN A 76 -1.76 21.63 14.73
C ASN A 76 -2.79 21.61 15.87
N PRO A 77 -2.49 22.19 17.05
CA PRO A 77 -3.42 22.24 18.18
C PRO A 77 -4.78 22.91 17.94
N ARG A 78 -4.95 23.61 16.82
CA ARG A 78 -6.21 24.28 16.43
C ARG A 78 -7.06 23.42 15.48
N GLU A 79 -6.52 22.29 15.02
CA GLU A 79 -7.19 21.39 14.10
C GLU A 79 -7.78 20.22 14.88
N VAL A 80 -9.11 20.22 15.06
CA VAL A 80 -9.81 19.14 15.76
C VAL A 80 -10.01 17.96 14.81
N ILE A 81 -9.50 16.79 15.19
CA ILE A 81 -9.71 15.55 14.44
C ILE A 81 -11.02 14.92 14.87
N LYS A 82 -11.87 14.64 13.89
CA LYS A 82 -13.14 13.94 14.10
C LYS A 82 -12.91 12.43 14.12
N PRO A 83 -13.69 11.67 14.90
CA PRO A 83 -13.72 10.21 14.76
C PRO A 83 -13.95 9.79 13.31
N ASP A 84 -13.31 8.70 12.89
CA ASP A 84 -13.41 8.12 11.54
C ASP A 84 -13.06 9.07 10.38
N SER A 85 -12.33 10.16 10.67
CA SER A 85 -11.80 11.05 9.64
C SER A 85 -10.46 10.55 9.10
N PHE A 86 -10.15 10.96 7.87
CA PHE A 86 -8.90 10.63 7.19
C PHE A 86 -8.08 11.89 6.98
N LYS A 87 -6.76 11.77 7.14
CA LYS A 87 -5.81 12.80 6.74
C LYS A 87 -4.85 12.22 5.71
N ALA A 88 -4.65 12.94 4.62
CA ALA A 88 -3.76 12.54 3.55
C ALA A 88 -2.36 13.14 3.77
N VAL A 89 -1.34 12.32 3.55
CA VAL A 89 0.03 12.78 3.28
C VAL A 89 0.24 12.53 1.79
N TYR A 90 0.28 13.61 1.02
CA TYR A 90 0.42 13.52 -0.43
C TYR A 90 1.78 12.92 -0.83
N ASP A 91 1.80 12.23 -1.97
CA ASP A 91 2.99 11.66 -2.60
C ASP A 91 3.74 10.57 -1.78
N GLU A 92 3.10 10.04 -0.73
CA GLU A 92 3.64 8.99 0.15
C GLU A 92 2.87 7.66 0.01
N GLY A 93 2.29 7.42 -1.17
CA GLY A 93 1.59 6.18 -1.55
C GLY A 93 2.50 5.09 -2.10
N MET A 94 1.92 4.19 -2.89
CA MET A 94 2.64 3.18 -3.69
C MET A 94 3.07 3.76 -5.04
N PRO A 95 4.20 3.30 -5.61
CA PRO A 95 4.61 3.69 -6.95
C PRO A 95 3.57 3.31 -8.01
N ILE A 96 3.34 4.23 -8.96
CA ILE A 96 2.44 4.00 -10.09
C ILE A 96 3.18 3.25 -11.20
N TYR A 97 2.64 2.10 -11.61
CA TYR A 97 3.23 1.29 -12.67
C TYR A 97 3.36 2.08 -13.98
N GLY A 98 4.54 2.05 -14.59
CA GLY A 98 4.85 2.80 -15.81
C GLY A 98 5.25 4.26 -15.59
N ARG A 99 5.25 4.76 -14.35
CA ARG A 99 5.71 6.12 -13.99
C ARG A 99 6.83 6.09 -12.94
N SER A 100 7.89 5.34 -13.23
CA SER A 100 8.99 5.08 -12.28
C SER A 100 9.76 6.31 -11.77
N PHE A 101 9.62 7.48 -12.41
CA PHE A 101 10.39 8.69 -12.09
C PHE A 101 9.53 9.88 -11.63
N MET A 102 8.20 9.74 -11.60
CA MET A 102 7.33 10.78 -11.06
C MET A 102 7.01 10.43 -9.60
N LYS A 103 7.37 11.35 -8.70
CA LYS A 103 6.84 11.41 -7.34
C LYS A 103 5.52 12.13 -7.37
#